data_AF-A0A103QVP7-F1
#
_entry.id   AF-A0A103QVP7-F1
#
_cell.length_a   1.000
_cell.length_b   1.000
_cell.length_c   1.000
_cell.angle_alpha   90.00
_cell.angle_beta   90.00
_cell.angle_gamma   90.00
#
_symmetry.space_group_name_H-M   'P 1'
#
loop_
_entity.id
_entity.type
_entity.pdbx_description
1 polymer ?
#
loop_
_entity_poly.entity_id
_entity_poly.type
_entity_poly.pdbx_seq_one_letter_code
_entity_poly.pdbx_strand_id
1 'polypeptide(L)' 'METEDVQDSAPEEKQRAPALDPRIDALIEAWFRANFHDSIVSRDTATFNHVRGAVDALKKELAA' A
#
# COMPACT_ATOMS: atom_id res chain seq x y z
N MET A 1 0.52 -38.19 -33.14
CA MET A 1 1.23 -37.13 -33.87
C MET A 1 0.19 -36.07 -34.18
N GLU A 2 -0.36 -35.38 -33.18
CA GLU A 2 0.30 -34.37 -32.32
C GLU A 2 1.08 -33.35 -33.14
N THR A 3 0.49 -32.17 -33.30
CA THR A 3 1.21 -30.91 -33.36
C THR A 3 0.51 -29.98 -32.39
N GLU A 4 1.13 -29.84 -31.23
CA GLU A 4 0.73 -28.97 -30.13
C GLU A 4 0.83 -27.51 -30.59
N ASP A 5 -0.30 -26.81 -30.62
CA ASP A 5 -0.34 -25.35 -30.73
C ASP A 5 -0.02 -24.80 -29.33
N VAL A 6 1.27 -24.73 -29.01
CA VAL A 6 1.77 -24.09 -27.79
C VAL A 6 1.66 -22.59 -28.01
N GLN A 7 0.50 -22.06 -27.65
CA GLN A 7 0.27 -20.63 -27.54
C GLN A 7 1.12 -20.12 -26.37
N ASP A 8 2.34 -19.70 -26.70
CA ASP A 8 3.29 -18.97 -25.86
C ASP A 8 2.59 -17.74 -25.28
N SER A 9 1.93 -17.94 -24.14
CA SER A 9 1.33 -16.87 -23.36
C SER A 9 2.46 -16.31 -22.50
N ALA A 10 3.16 -15.32 -23.04
CA ALA A 10 4.09 -14.49 -22.29
C ALA A 10 3.46 -14.09 -20.95
N PRO A 11 4.20 -14.13 -19.83
CA PRO A 11 3.63 -13.75 -18.55
C PRO A 11 3.20 -12.28 -18.67
N GLU A 12 1.91 -12.01 -18.45
CA GLU A 12 1.39 -10.67 -18.23
C GLU A 12 2.26 -10.03 -17.15
N GLU A 13 3.15 -9.15 -17.58
CA GLU A 13 3.91 -8.26 -16.73
C GLU A 13 2.88 -7.31 -16.14
N LYS A 14 2.21 -7.77 -15.07
CA LYS A 14 1.30 -6.98 -14.24
C LYS A 14 2.08 -5.75 -13.86
N GLN A 15 1.79 -4.66 -14.56
CA GLN A 15 2.42 -3.36 -14.43
C GLN A 15 2.34 -3.00 -12.94
N ARG A 16 3.43 -3.28 -12.23
CA ARG A 16 3.48 -3.16 -10.79
C ARG A 16 3.47 -1.67 -10.56
N ALA A 17 2.36 -1.16 -10.02
CA ALA A 17 2.24 0.25 -9.67
C ALA A 17 3.53 0.67 -8.95
N PRO A 18 4.06 1.87 -9.23
CA PRO A 18 5.27 2.34 -8.57
C PRO A 18 5.08 2.17 -7.06
N ALA A 19 6.00 1.43 -6.44
CA ALA A 19 5.93 1.12 -5.04
C ALA A 19 6.58 2.28 -4.27
N LEU A 20 5.92 2.75 -3.21
CA LEU A 20 6.52 3.74 -2.31
C LEU A 20 7.85 3.21 -1.78
N ASP A 21 8.86 4.08 -1.70
CA ASP A 21 10.15 3.74 -1.10
C ASP A 21 9.92 3.19 0.34
N PRO A 22 10.44 1.99 0.67
CA PRO A 22 10.22 1.36 1.97
C PRO A 22 10.67 2.21 3.17
N ARG A 23 11.67 3.08 2.99
CA ARG A 23 12.12 4.02 4.02
C ARG A 23 11.09 5.10 4.26
N ILE A 24 10.48 5.63 3.19
CA ILE A 24 9.42 6.64 3.30
C ILE A 24 8.19 6.03 3.98
N ASP A 25 7.82 4.81 3.58
CA ASP A 25 6.73 4.07 4.23
C ASP A 25 6.96 3.91 5.75
N ALA A 26 8.17 3.47 6.14
CA ALA A 26 8.55 3.31 7.54
C ALA A 26 8.53 4.63 8.32
N LEU A 27 8.94 5.75 7.71
CA LEU A 27 8.89 7.07 8.34
C LEU A 27 7.45 7.54 8.58
N ILE A 28 6.55 7.31 7.62
CA ILE A 28 5.13 7.65 7.77
C ILE A 28 4.50 6.82 8.90
N GLU A 29 4.81 5.53 8.98
CA GLU A 29 4.34 4.67 10.07
C GLU A 29 4.88 5.08 11.44
N ALA A 30 6.16 5.44 11.52
CA ALA A 30 6.77 5.92 12.77
C ALA A 30 6.11 7.24 13.22
N TRP A 31 5.90 8.17 12.29
CA TRP A 31 5.20 9.42 12.56
C TRP A 31 3.76 9.17 13.03
N PHE A 32 3.01 8.32 12.34
CA PHE A 32 1.63 7.99 12.71
C PHE A 32 1.57 7.43 14.13
N ARG A 33 2.42 6.45 14.45
CA ARG A 33 2.48 5.87 15.80
C ARG A 33 2.85 6.90 16.86
N ALA A 34 3.86 7.74 16.61
CA ALA A 34 4.31 8.75 17.59
C ALA A 34 3.24 9.80 17.91
N ASN A 35 2.44 10.21 16.91
CA ASN A 35 1.47 11.29 17.07
C ASN A 35 0.10 10.81 17.57
N PHE A 36 -0.28 9.57 17.28
CA PHE A 36 -1.63 9.08 17.57
C PHE A 36 -1.71 8.05 18.71
N HIS A 37 -0.57 7.64 19.30
CA HIS A 37 -0.49 6.54 20.28
C HIS A 37 -1.48 6.65 21.46
N ASP A 38 -1.69 7.85 22.01
CA ASP A 38 -2.60 8.09 23.14
C ASP A 38 -3.76 9.04 22.78
N SER A 39 -4.04 9.17 21.49
CA SER A 39 -5.07 10.06 20.98
C SER A 39 -6.43 9.36 20.85
N ILE A 40 -7.48 10.10 20.53
CA ILE A 40 -8.79 9.52 20.16
C ILE A 40 -8.69 8.52 19.01
N VAL A 41 -7.71 8.70 18.11
CA VAL A 41 -7.45 7.79 16.99
C VAL A 41 -7.03 6.40 17.49
N SER A 42 -6.38 6.26 18.66
CA SER A 42 -6.04 4.95 19.22
C SER A 42 -7.15 4.33 20.06
N ARG A 43 -8.13 5.14 20.50
CA ARG A 43 -9.21 4.72 21.41
C ARG A 43 -10.53 4.40 20.70
N ASP A 44 -10.76 4.98 19.53
CA ASP A 44 -11.99 4.79 18.74
C ASP A 44 -11.69 4.13 17.39
N THR A 45 -12.35 2.99 17.13
CA THR A 45 -12.14 2.19 15.92
C THR A 45 -12.59 2.90 14.65
N ALA A 46 -13.69 3.65 14.69
CA ALA A 46 -14.19 4.36 13.51
C ALA A 46 -13.21 5.47 13.09
N THR A 47 -12.73 6.24 14.06
CA THR A 47 -11.73 7.28 13.89
C THR A 47 -10.40 6.68 13.45
N PHE A 48 -9.95 5.57 14.04
CA PHE A 48 -8.75 4.86 13.62
C PHE A 48 -8.81 4.50 12.13
N ASN A 49 -9.89 3.86 11.69
CA ASN A 49 -10.05 3.42 10.30
C ASN A 49 -10.08 4.61 9.33
N HIS A 50 -10.73 5.71 9.71
CA HIS A 50 -10.76 6.91 8.89
C HIS A 50 -9.37 7.51 8.70
N VAL A 51 -8.61 7.70 9.79
CA VAL A 51 -7.26 8.25 9.71
C VAL A 51 -6.32 7.29 8.98
N ARG A 52 -6.46 5.97 9.19
CA ARG A 52 -5.71 4.94 8.47
C ARG A 52 -5.94 5.03 6.96
N GLY A 53 -7.20 5.18 6.54
CA GLY A 53 -7.54 5.37 5.13
C GLY A 53 -6.90 6.61 4.51
N ALA A 54 -6.84 7.72 5.24
CA ALA A 54 -6.15 8.94 4.80
C ALA A 54 -4.62 8.75 4.69
N VAL A 55 -4.00 8.05 5.65
CA VAL A 55 -2.57 7.69 5.61
C VAL A 55 -2.28 6.81 4.38
N ASP A 56 -3.13 5.84 4.10
CA ASP A 56 -2.97 4.95 2.94
C ASP A 56 -3.17 5.69 1.61
N ALA A 57 -4.08 6.68 1.56
CA ALA A 57 -4.24 7.56 0.40
C ALA A 57 -2.98 8.40 0.15
N LEU A 58 -2.43 9.02 1.21
CA LEU A 58 -1.18 9.78 1.13
C LEU A 58 -0.02 8.91 0.60
N LYS A 59 0.11 7.67 1.09
CA LYS A 59 1.15 6.74 0.61
C LYS A 59 1.01 6.43 -0.88
N LYS A 60 -0.23 6.32 -1.38
CA LYS A 60 -0.49 6.11 -2.82
C LYS A 60 -0.12 7.35 -3.63
N GLU A 61 -0.44 8.54 -3.14
CA GLU A 61 -0.05 9.81 -3.79
C GLU A 61 1.48 9.98 -3.85
N LEU A 62 2.20 9.57 -2.81
CA LEU A 62 3.68 9.61 -2.77
C LEU A 62 4.35 8.53 -3.61
N ALA A 63 3.62 7.49 -3.98
CA ALA A 63 4.11 6.42 -4.82
C ALA A 63 3.91 6.71 -6.31
N ALA A 64 3.03 7.63 -6.67
CA ALA A 64 2.70 8.03 -8.05
C ALA A 64 3.77 8.94 -8.68
#